data_AF-A0A535Y3F6-F1
#
_entry.id   AF-A0A535Y3F6-F1
#
_cell.length_a   1.000
_cell.length_b   1.000
_cell.length_c   1.000
_cell.angle_alpha   90.00
_cell.angle_beta   90.00
_cell.angle_gamma   90.00
#
_symmetry.space_group_name_H-M   'P 1'
#
loop_
_entity.id
_entity.type
_entity.pdbx_description
1 polymer ?
#
loop_
_entity_poly.entity_id
_entity_poly.type
_entity_poly.pdbx_seq_one_letter_code
_entity_poly.pdbx_strand_id
1 'polypeptide(L)' 'MRRIQIHIDEALDDAAEVEAARRGLSKAALIRASLARELASEMRQDADPWQALTGWLDDGQVEDLDAAIYDHDR' A
#
# COMPACT_ATOMS: atom_id res chain seq x y z
N MET A 1 3.88 10.15 13.63
CA MET A 1 2.50 9.60 13.67
C MET A 1 1.53 10.69 14.10
N ARG A 2 0.38 10.83 13.43
CA ARG A 2 -0.66 11.80 13.80
C ARG A 2 -1.79 11.09 14.56
N ARG A 3 -2.32 11.70 15.63
CA ARG A 3 -3.45 11.17 16.41
C ARG A 3 -4.75 11.72 15.83
N ILE A 4 -5.70 10.83 15.56
CA ILE A 4 -7.06 11.19 15.14
C ILE A 4 -8.06 10.70 16.18
N GLN A 5 -9.11 11.48 16.43
CA GLN A 5 -10.26 11.08 17.22
C GLN A 5 -11.46 11.04 16.29
N ILE A 6 -12.14 9.90 16.24
CA ILE A 6 -13.33 9.69 15.43
C ILE A 6 -14.46 9.24 16.35
N HIS A 7 -15.66 9.75 16.12
CA HIS A 7 -16.87 9.23 16.76
C HIS A 7 -17.51 8.25 15.79
N ILE A 8 -17.76 7.04 16.28
CA ILE A 8 -18.42 5.98 15.53
C ILE A 8 -19.55 5.42 16.37
N ASP A 9 -20.54 4.83 15.71
CA ASP A 9 -21.64 4.18 16.40
C ASP A 9 -21.12 3.01 17.25
N GLU A 10 -21.75 2.80 18.42
CA GLU A 10 -21.39 1.75 19.37
C GLU A 10 -21.43 0.36 18.72
N ALA A 11 -22.44 0.09 17.90
CA ALA A 11 -22.55 -1.17 17.16
C ALA A 11 -21.37 -1.42 16.19
N LEU A 12 -20.80 -0.36 15.62
CA LEU A 12 -19.63 -0.47 14.74
C LEU A 12 -18.35 -0.70 15.56
N ASP A 13 -18.27 -0.05 16.73
CA ASP A 13 -17.17 -0.23 17.67
C ASP A 13 -17.11 -1.68 18.18
N ASP A 14 -18.26 -2.26 18.55
CA ASP A 14 -18.39 -3.66 18.97
C ASP A 14 -18.02 -4.63 17.85
N ALA A 15 -18.53 -4.39 16.64
CA ALA A 15 -18.22 -5.22 15.47
C ALA A 15 -16.72 -5.21 15.14
N ALA A 16 -16.07 -4.04 15.23
CA ALA A 16 -14.63 -3.89 15.01
C ALA A 16 -13.82 -4.64 16.07
N GLU A 17 -14.29 -4.71 17.31
CA GLU A 17 -13.63 -5.44 18.38
C GLU A 17 -13.68 -6.94 18.19
N VAL A 18 -14.87 -7.47 17.86
CA VAL A 18 -15.06 -8.89 17.55
C VAL A 18 -14.18 -9.29 16.35
N GLU A 19 -14.15 -8.47 15.30
CA GLU A 19 -13.36 -8.77 14.11
C GLU A 19 -11.85 -8.67 14.36
N ALA A 20 -11.43 -7.72 15.19
CA ALA A 20 -10.03 -7.58 15.60
C ALA A 20 -9.58 -8.83 16.39
N ALA A 21 -10.41 -9.30 17.32
CA ALA A 21 -10.16 -10.53 18.07
C ALA A 21 -10.09 -11.76 17.15
N ARG A 22 -11.02 -11.88 16.18
CA ARG A 22 -11.01 -12.98 15.19
C ARG A 22 -9.72 -13.02 14.37
N ARG A 23 -9.16 -11.86 14.04
CA ARG A 23 -7.92 -11.75 13.24
C ARG A 23 -6.65 -11.72 14.08
N GLY A 24 -6.74 -11.76 15.41
CA GLY A 24 -5.61 -11.62 16.32
C GLY A 24 -4.91 -10.25 16.21
N LEU A 25 -5.65 -9.21 15.78
CA LEU A 25 -5.15 -7.86 15.63
C LEU A 25 -5.69 -6.97 16.75
N SER A 26 -4.99 -5.87 17.04
CA SER A 26 -5.61 -4.79 17.82
C SER A 26 -6.65 -4.06 16.99
N LYS A 27 -7.69 -3.54 17.65
CA LYS A 27 -8.74 -2.72 17.02
C LYS A 27 -8.17 -1.58 16.16
N ALA A 28 -7.16 -0.89 16.70
CA ALA A 28 -6.46 0.16 15.96
C ALA A 28 -5.66 -0.36 14.75
N ALA A 29 -5.07 -1.55 14.83
CA ALA A 29 -4.41 -2.17 13.68
C ALA A 29 -5.41 -2.58 12.60
N LEU A 30 -6.57 -3.11 12.99
CA LEU A 30 -7.67 -3.41 12.06
C LEU A 30 -8.16 -2.16 11.34
N ILE A 31 -8.43 -1.08 12.07
CA ILE A 31 -8.87 0.21 11.50
C ILE A 31 -7.84 0.74 10.51
N ARG A 32 -6.55 0.74 10.86
CA ARG A 32 -5.48 1.17 9.95
C ARG A 32 -5.40 0.30 8.70
N ALA A 33 -5.49 -1.02 8.84
CA ALA A 33 -5.42 -1.93 7.71
C ALA A 33 -6.63 -1.78 6.76
N SER A 34 -7.82 -1.56 7.32
CA SER A 34 -9.02 -1.28 6.53
C SER A 34 -8.91 0.07 5.80
N LEU A 35 -8.52 1.15 6.50
CA LEU A 35 -8.31 2.45 5.87
C LEU A 35 -7.25 2.38 4.75
N ALA A 36 -6.14 1.68 4.99
CA ALA A 36 -5.11 1.49 3.98
C ALA A 36 -5.63 0.72 2.76
N ARG A 37 -6.46 -0.32 2.96
CA ARG A 37 -7.04 -1.09 1.87
C ARG A 37 -8.00 -0.26 1.02
N GLU A 38 -8.93 0.44 1.65
CA GLU A 38 -9.93 1.25 0.93
C GLU A 38 -9.27 2.40 0.17
N LEU A 39 -8.36 3.13 0.83
CA LEU A 39 -7.70 4.29 0.23
C LEU A 39 -6.61 3.91 -0.77
N ALA A 40 -5.98 2.73 -0.68
CA ALA A 40 -5.02 2.28 -1.69
C ALA A 40 -5.67 2.05 -3.06
N SER A 41 -6.96 1.70 -3.10
CA SER A 41 -7.72 1.59 -4.36
C SER A 41 -7.95 2.96 -5.00
N GLU A 42 -8.21 3.99 -4.18
CA GLU A 42 -8.42 5.37 -4.65
C GLU A 42 -7.10 6.06 -5.02
N MET A 43 -6.04 5.89 -4.23
CA MET A 43 -4.72 6.46 -4.53
C MET A 43 -4.11 5.92 -5.82
N ARG A 44 -4.46 4.69 -6.24
CA ARG A 44 -4.05 4.13 -7.53
C ARG A 44 -4.69 4.83 -8.73
N GLN A 45 -5.78 5.57 -8.53
CA GLN A 45 -6.47 6.31 -9.60
C GLN A 45 -5.94 7.73 -9.73
N ASP A 46 -5.38 8.32 -8.66
CA ASP A 46 -4.83 9.68 -8.66
C ASP A 46 -3.32 9.74 -8.98
N ALA A 47 -2.61 8.61 -8.92
CA ALA A 47 -1.24 8.52 -9.44
C ALA A 47 -1.29 8.31 -10.95
N ASP A 48 -0.61 9.17 -11.71
CA ASP A 48 -0.41 8.99 -13.16
C ASP A 48 -0.06 7.52 -13.44
N PRO A 49 -0.88 6.79 -14.23
CA PRO A 49 -0.68 5.37 -14.47
C PRO A 49 0.71 5.06 -15.05
N TRP A 50 1.36 6.04 -15.67
CA TRP A 50 2.75 5.93 -16.13
C TRP A 50 3.78 6.01 -14.99
N GLN A 51 3.54 6.80 -13.94
CA GLN A 51 4.38 6.83 -12.74
C GLN A 51 4.30 5.53 -11.93
N ALA A 52 3.13 4.88 -11.92
CA ALA A 52 2.96 3.59 -11.23
C ALA A 52 3.75 2.44 -11.89
N LEU A 53 4.12 2.58 -13.16
CA LEU A 53 4.95 1.62 -13.90
C LEU A 53 6.46 1.86 -13.71
N THR A 54 6.88 3.10 -13.42
CA THR A 54 8.29 3.45 -13.20
C THR A 54 8.71 3.10 -11.77
N GLY A 55 9.69 2.21 -11.63
CA GLY A 55 10.21 1.76 -10.32
C GLY A 55 9.83 0.32 -9.94
N TRP A 56 9.15 -0.42 -10.82
CA TRP A 56 8.85 -1.85 -10.60
C TRP A 56 10.09 -2.76 -10.77
N LEU A 57 11.14 -2.25 -11.41
CA LEU A 57 12.47 -2.87 -11.52
C LEU A 57 13.46 -1.99 -10.75
N ASP A 58 13.98 -2.51 -9.63
CA ASP A 58 15.00 -1.86 -8.80
C ASP A 58 16.41 -2.34 -9.22
N ASP A 59 16.65 -2.43 -10.53
CA ASP A 59 17.88 -3.01 -11.09
C ASP A 59 19.02 -1.98 -11.23
N GLY A 60 18.94 -0.89 -10.45
CA GLY A 60 19.88 0.23 -10.53
C GLY A 60 19.78 1.00 -11.85
N GLN A 61 20.55 2.09 -11.95
CA GLN A 61 20.70 2.79 -13.23
C GLN A 61 21.59 1.96 -14.13
N VAL A 62 21.09 1.57 -15.31
CA VAL A 62 21.92 0.98 -16.36
C VAL A 62 22.75 2.12 -16.95
N GLU A 63 24.03 2.18 -16.59
CA GLU A 63 24.96 3.22 -17.02
C GLU A 63 25.23 3.19 -18.53
N ASP A 64 25.09 2.02 -19.16
CA ASP A 64 25.22 1.83 -20.61
C ASP A 64 24.28 0.72 -21.11
N LEU A 65 23.16 1.13 -21.70
CA LEU A 65 22.16 0.21 -22.25
C LEU A 65 22.68 -0.52 -23.50
N ASP A 66 23.57 0.11 -24.27
CA ASP A 66 24.09 -0.46 -25.50
C ASP A 66 25.02 -1.64 -25.17
N ALA A 67 25.85 -1.51 -24.13
CA ALA A 67 26.66 -2.63 -23.64
C ALA A 67 25.81 -3.82 -23.17
N ALA A 68 24.71 -3.55 -22.46
CA ALA A 68 23.82 -4.60 -21.94
C ALA A 68 23.11 -5.40 -23.05
N ILE A 69 22.83 -4.77 -24.20
CA ILE A 69 22.10 -5.39 -25.31
C ILE A 69 23.06 -5.99 -26.35
N TYR A 70 24.18 -5.31 -26.65
CA TYR A 70 25.04 -5.66 -27.79
C TYR A 70 26.32 -6.43 -27.43
N ASP A 71 26.71 -6.49 -26.15
CA ASP A 71 27.92 -7.20 -25.71
C ASP A 71 27.63 -8.63 -25.20
N HIS A 72 26.38 -9.10 -25.28
CA HIS A 72 25.98 -10.44 -24.84
C HIS A 72 26.43 -11.57 -25.80
N ASP A 73 26.87 -11.23 -27.01
CA ASP A 73 27.19 -12.17 -28.10
C ASP A 73 28.70 -12.29 -28.39
N ARG A 74 29.57 -12.05 -27.39
CA ARG A 74 31.02 -12.22 -27.52
C ARG A 74 31.61 -13.41 -26.77
#